data_AF-A0A971EVK2-F1
#
_entry.id   AF-A0A971EVK2-F1
#
_cell.length_a   1.000
_cell.length_b   1.000
_cell.length_c   1.000
_cell.angle_alpha   90.00
_cell.angle_beta   90.00
_cell.angle_gamma   90.00
#
_symmetry.space_group_name_H-M   'P 1'
#
loop_
_entity.id
_entity.type
_entity.pdbx_description
1 polymer ?
#
loop_
_entity_poly.entity_id
_entity_poly.type
_entity_poly.pdbx_seq_one_letter_code
_entity_poly.pdbx_strand_id
1 'polypeptide(L)'
;MFIFTDPAVSGCDEGPASLLGNAFQRLQANDLAAGDAFSAALGRGQEELGGPTPLERVRLGFLLGIARLRRIRIEEALSAAQTALRQAAALPWPAEKTLVPTHFSPETAQPLYDQTRAALHTAGLLALPTGGALLGLTREGRLLPTDKDLDLLLPHSQIRRAGEILMTLGWRPCWTSLRLANLQAFLHPGTGTTLDLIGFLHDRQRDKILTGWWLPGFPLAEGRLVELSMPRPVAFFGPFGFFWKLENPETWVAELFGPFWRTPDPGFDTLIETPALVSVTPFTRCVVLLRLLEAWLTGHRVRFLRLFAALKRRVPAAFNDMPISFADELIPPPTPWRIL
;
A
#
# COMPACT_ATOMS: atom_id res chain seq x y z
N MET A 1 -1.50 0.13 0.63
CA MET A 1 -2.03 0.49 1.96
C MET A 1 -1.53 1.89 2.26
N PHE A 2 -2.42 2.85 2.53
CA PHE A 2 -1.96 4.17 2.99
C PHE A 2 -1.42 3.95 4.39
N ILE A 3 -0.12 3.81 4.51
CA ILE A 3 0.53 3.96 5.79
C ILE A 3 0.66 5.47 5.91
N PHE A 4 -0.29 6.08 6.61
CA PHE A 4 -0.10 7.43 7.11
C PHE A 4 0.95 7.29 8.22
N THR A 5 2.23 7.15 7.85
CA THR A 5 3.35 7.12 8.80
C THR A 5 3.60 8.48 9.39
N ASP A 6 2.97 9.52 8.85
CA ASP A 6 3.36 10.87 9.14
C ASP A 6 2.17 11.71 9.61
N PRO A 7 2.18 12.13 10.89
CA PRO A 7 1.43 13.28 11.33
C PRO A 7 1.69 14.43 10.39
N ALA A 8 2.89 14.78 9.92
CA ALA A 8 3.16 16.04 9.21
C ALA A 8 2.59 16.19 7.76
N VAL A 9 1.90 15.19 7.19
CA VAL A 9 0.89 15.47 6.13
C VAL A 9 -0.31 16.29 6.71
N SER A 10 -0.42 16.33 8.04
CA SER A 10 -1.24 17.18 8.93
C SER A 10 -0.66 18.57 9.17
N GLY A 11 0.30 19.03 8.38
CA GLY A 11 0.61 20.45 8.25
C GLY A 11 -0.56 21.21 7.61
N CYS A 12 -1.73 21.16 8.23
CA CYS A 12 -2.68 22.25 8.17
C CYS A 12 -2.16 23.27 9.18
N ASP A 13 -1.43 24.27 8.70
CA ASP A 13 -1.43 25.61 9.32
C ASP A 13 -2.81 26.30 9.12
N GLU A 14 -3.88 25.51 9.08
CA GLU A 14 -5.23 25.99 9.22
C GLU A 14 -5.64 25.59 10.62
N GLY A 15 -5.75 26.60 11.49
CA GLY A 15 -6.14 26.41 12.88
C GLY A 15 -7.42 25.57 13.03
N PRO A 16 -7.78 25.18 14.26
CA PRO A 16 -8.86 24.23 14.61
C PRO A 16 -10.27 24.56 14.07
N ALA A 17 -10.43 25.61 13.27
CA ALA A 17 -11.67 26.07 12.66
C ALA A 17 -11.92 25.59 11.21
N SER A 18 -10.97 24.97 10.49
CA SER A 18 -11.25 24.56 9.11
C SER A 18 -12.00 23.22 9.03
N LEU A 19 -13.03 23.16 8.18
CA LEU A 19 -13.91 22.00 7.97
C LEU A 19 -13.13 20.73 7.59
N LEU A 20 -12.01 20.89 6.89
CA LEU A 20 -11.12 19.81 6.46
C LEU A 20 -10.26 19.26 7.61
N GLY A 21 -9.71 20.13 8.46
CA GLY A 21 -8.95 19.71 9.65
C GLY A 21 -9.82 18.91 10.63
N ASN A 22 -11.06 19.38 10.83
CA ASN A 22 -12.05 18.69 11.67
C ASN A 22 -12.52 17.36 11.06
N ALA A 23 -12.77 17.28 9.75
CA ALA A 23 -13.17 16.04 9.10
C ALA A 23 -12.07 14.96 9.15
N PHE A 24 -10.80 15.36 9.03
CA PHE A 24 -9.66 14.45 9.05
C PHE A 24 -9.38 13.89 10.46
N GLN A 25 -9.37 14.75 11.49
CA GLN A 25 -9.28 14.31 12.90
C GLN A 25 -10.46 13.41 13.28
N ARG A 26 -11.67 13.67 12.76
CA ARG A 26 -12.87 12.85 13.02
C ARG A 26 -12.87 11.50 12.28
N LEU A 27 -12.27 11.43 11.08
CA LEU A 27 -12.05 10.15 10.36
C LEU A 27 -10.98 9.27 11.03
N GLN A 28 -9.99 9.88 11.68
CA GLN A 28 -9.05 9.18 12.57
C GLN A 28 -9.75 8.68 13.85
N ALA A 29 -10.69 9.47 14.39
CA ALA A 29 -11.48 9.13 15.58
C ALA A 29 -12.66 8.16 15.34
N ASN A 30 -12.74 7.51 14.17
CA ASN A 30 -13.78 6.53 13.84
C ASN A 30 -15.21 7.11 13.68
N ASP A 31 -15.36 8.42 13.49
CA ASP A 31 -16.66 9.05 13.25
C ASP A 31 -17.10 8.88 11.78
N LEU A 32 -17.58 7.67 11.50
CA LEU A 32 -18.15 7.24 10.24
C LEU A 32 -19.37 8.10 9.83
N ALA A 33 -20.03 8.83 10.74
CA ALA A 33 -21.19 9.67 10.45
C ALA A 33 -20.82 10.96 9.69
N ALA A 34 -19.60 11.47 9.86
CA ALA A 34 -19.13 12.67 9.17
C ALA A 34 -19.06 12.49 7.63
N GLY A 35 -18.67 11.30 7.16
CA GLY A 35 -18.61 11.00 5.72
C GLY A 35 -19.98 10.90 5.05
N ASP A 36 -20.98 10.36 5.74
CA ASP A 36 -22.37 10.28 5.24
C ASP A 36 -23.10 11.61 5.33
N ALA A 37 -22.97 12.31 6.47
CA ALA A 37 -23.53 13.65 6.65
C ALA A 37 -22.99 14.64 5.60
N PHE A 38 -21.73 14.48 5.21
CA PHE A 38 -21.11 15.29 4.16
C PHE A 38 -21.54 14.89 2.74
N SER A 39 -21.65 13.58 2.46
CA SER A 39 -22.23 13.10 1.19
C SER A 39 -23.66 13.62 0.99
N ALA A 40 -24.43 13.75 2.07
CA ALA A 40 -25.77 14.36 2.05
C ALA A 40 -25.72 15.89 1.87
N ALA A 41 -24.65 16.58 2.29
CA ALA A 41 -24.45 18.01 2.09
C ALA A 41 -24.00 18.35 0.66
N LEU A 42 -23.18 17.51 0.02
CA LEU A 42 -22.78 17.65 -1.39
C LEU A 42 -23.96 17.57 -2.37
N GLY A 43 -25.05 16.90 -1.98
CA GLY A 43 -26.29 16.77 -2.77
C GLY A 43 -27.32 17.88 -2.54
N ARG A 44 -27.13 18.75 -1.53
CA ARG A 44 -28.03 19.89 -1.29
C ARG A 44 -27.51 21.10 -2.06
N GLY A 45 -28.42 21.73 -2.81
CA GLY A 45 -28.17 22.88 -3.64
C GLY A 45 -27.46 24.03 -2.92
N GLN A 46 -26.76 24.80 -3.72
CA GLN A 46 -25.59 25.63 -3.41
C GLN A 46 -25.89 26.97 -2.70
N GLU A 47 -26.99 27.10 -1.95
CA GLU A 47 -27.61 28.44 -1.82
C GLU A 47 -27.27 29.30 -0.60
N GLU A 48 -26.54 28.87 0.43
CA GLU A 48 -26.33 29.78 1.59
C GLU A 48 -24.91 29.88 2.19
N LEU A 49 -23.89 29.15 1.68
CA LEU A 49 -22.58 29.09 2.38
C LEU A 49 -21.33 29.24 1.49
N GLY A 50 -21.45 29.57 0.20
CA GLY A 50 -20.28 29.64 -0.69
C GLY A 50 -19.59 28.28 -0.78
N GLY A 51 -20.19 27.35 -1.53
CA GLY A 51 -19.81 25.93 -1.54
C GLY A 51 -18.32 25.64 -1.77
N PRO A 52 -17.89 24.38 -1.53
CA PRO A 52 -16.48 24.00 -1.56
C PRO A 52 -15.82 24.37 -2.89
N THR A 53 -14.62 24.93 -2.84
CA THR A 53 -13.77 25.20 -4.01
C THR A 53 -13.51 23.91 -4.81
N PRO A 54 -13.11 24.01 -6.10
CA PRO A 54 -12.80 22.83 -6.89
C PRO A 54 -11.76 21.88 -6.25
N LEU A 55 -10.69 22.43 -5.65
CA LEU A 55 -9.67 21.64 -4.97
C LEU A 55 -10.21 20.94 -3.72
N GLU A 56 -11.07 21.63 -2.95
CA GLU A 56 -11.74 21.02 -1.80
C GLU A 56 -12.65 19.85 -2.25
N ARG A 57 -13.38 19.99 -3.36
CA ARG A 57 -14.19 18.88 -3.90
C ARG A 57 -13.36 17.64 -4.22
N VAL A 58 -12.16 17.79 -4.79
CA VAL A 58 -11.24 16.66 -5.03
C VAL A 58 -10.81 16.02 -3.71
N ARG A 59 -10.40 16.82 -2.72
CA ARG A 59 -10.02 16.32 -1.38
C ARG A 59 -11.16 15.55 -0.74
N LEU A 60 -12.37 16.07 -0.82
CA LEU A 60 -13.56 15.46 -0.25
C LEU A 60 -13.92 14.15 -0.95
N GLY A 61 -13.82 14.09 -2.28
CA GLY A 61 -14.04 12.85 -3.03
C GLY A 61 -13.02 11.76 -2.68
N PHE A 62 -11.75 12.13 -2.46
CA PHE A 62 -10.72 11.21 -1.94
C PHE A 62 -11.10 10.66 -0.55
N LEU A 63 -11.48 11.54 0.39
CA LEU A 63 -11.89 11.13 1.74
C LEU A 63 -13.16 10.25 1.72
N LEU A 64 -14.14 10.58 0.88
CA LEU A 64 -15.35 9.79 0.69
C LEU A 64 -15.01 8.38 0.17
N GLY A 65 -14.11 8.28 -0.81
CA GLY A 65 -13.64 6.99 -1.32
C GLY A 65 -12.99 6.13 -0.24
N ILE A 66 -12.13 6.71 0.61
CA ILE A 66 -11.55 6.02 1.77
C ILE A 66 -12.65 5.55 2.74
N ALA A 67 -13.59 6.43 3.09
CA ALA A 67 -14.64 6.12 4.04
C ALA A 67 -15.55 4.98 3.55
N ARG A 68 -15.93 4.99 2.27
CA ARG A 68 -16.72 3.92 1.63
C ARG A 68 -15.94 2.62 1.58
N LEU A 69 -14.65 2.66 1.23
CA LEU A 69 -13.81 1.46 1.18
C LEU A 69 -13.63 0.82 2.57
N ARG A 70 -13.48 1.62 3.63
CA ARG A 70 -13.42 1.13 5.02
C ARG A 70 -14.69 0.40 5.45
N ARG A 71 -15.83 0.70 4.82
CA ARG A 71 -17.11 0.02 5.01
C ARG A 71 -17.37 -1.10 4.01
N ILE A 72 -16.36 -1.49 3.23
CA ILE A 72 -16.43 -2.56 2.22
C ILE A 72 -17.48 -2.22 1.12
N ARG A 73 -17.77 -0.93 0.90
CA ARG A 73 -18.63 -0.45 -0.20
C ARG A 73 -17.80 -0.13 -1.42
N ILE A 74 -17.26 -1.17 -2.06
CA ILE A 74 -16.22 -1.06 -3.09
C ILE A 74 -16.68 -0.26 -4.30
N GLU A 75 -17.88 -0.53 -4.82
CA GLU A 75 -18.40 0.18 -5.99
C GLU A 75 -18.68 1.67 -5.70
N GLU A 76 -19.24 1.99 -4.53
CA GLU A 76 -19.43 3.39 -4.08
C GLU A 76 -18.08 4.10 -3.93
N ALA A 77 -17.07 3.42 -3.37
CA ALA A 77 -15.72 3.96 -3.21
C ALA A 77 -15.04 4.21 -4.57
N LEU A 78 -15.21 3.28 -5.52
CA LEU A 78 -14.69 3.40 -6.87
C LEU A 78 -15.33 4.61 -7.59
N SER A 79 -16.65 4.75 -7.51
CA SER A 79 -17.39 5.88 -8.09
C SER A 79 -16.93 7.23 -7.51
N ALA A 80 -16.76 7.32 -6.19
CA ALA A 80 -16.25 8.51 -5.52
C ALA A 80 -14.82 8.86 -6.00
N ALA A 81 -13.92 7.87 -6.07
CA ALA A 81 -12.55 8.08 -6.52
C ALA A 81 -12.48 8.50 -8.01
N GLN A 82 -13.28 7.89 -8.89
CA GLN A 82 -13.38 8.27 -10.29
C GLN A 82 -13.89 9.70 -10.49
N THR A 83 -14.88 10.10 -9.68
CA THR A 83 -15.45 11.45 -9.71
C THR A 83 -14.43 12.48 -9.27
N ALA A 84 -13.70 12.20 -8.19
CA ALA A 84 -12.62 13.07 -7.71
C ALA A 84 -11.48 13.20 -8.73
N LEU A 85 -11.09 12.09 -9.40
CA LEU A 85 -10.07 12.14 -10.45
C LEU A 85 -10.53 12.96 -11.66
N ARG A 86 -11.83 12.88 -12.01
CA ARG A 86 -12.41 13.72 -13.05
C ARG A 86 -12.34 15.21 -12.73
N GLN A 87 -12.61 15.56 -11.48
CA GLN A 87 -12.49 16.94 -11.01
C GLN A 87 -11.02 17.39 -10.98
N ALA A 88 -10.10 16.53 -10.55
CA ALA A 88 -8.67 16.80 -10.54
C ALA A 88 -8.12 17.08 -11.95
N ALA A 89 -8.61 16.37 -12.98
CA ALA A 89 -8.20 16.54 -14.37
C ALA A 89 -8.52 17.94 -14.94
N ALA A 90 -9.48 18.64 -14.37
CA ALA A 90 -9.89 19.98 -14.80
C ALA A 90 -9.11 21.10 -14.08
N LEU A 91 -8.17 20.75 -13.21
CA LEU A 91 -7.44 21.68 -12.35
C LEU A 91 -5.95 21.67 -12.66
N PRO A 92 -5.24 22.80 -12.42
CA PRO A 92 -3.79 22.80 -12.47
C PRO A 92 -3.22 21.86 -11.40
N TRP A 93 -2.04 21.32 -11.68
CA TRP A 93 -1.30 20.49 -10.73
C TRP A 93 -1.04 21.25 -9.42
N PRO A 94 -1.30 20.65 -8.25
CA PRO A 94 -0.89 21.22 -6.97
C PRO A 94 0.63 21.31 -6.88
N ALA A 95 1.13 22.26 -6.08
CA ALA A 95 2.55 22.32 -5.75
C ALA A 95 3.00 21.02 -5.07
N GLU A 96 4.17 20.53 -5.47
CA GLU A 96 4.76 19.32 -4.88
C GLU A 96 5.09 19.58 -3.42
N LYS A 97 4.53 18.74 -2.54
CA LYS A 97 4.84 18.77 -1.12
C LYS A 97 6.13 18.02 -0.86
N THR A 98 7.05 18.63 -0.13
CA THR A 98 8.25 17.92 0.35
C THR A 98 7.82 16.72 1.18
N LEU A 99 8.29 15.53 0.80
CA LEU A 99 8.12 14.33 1.61
C LEU A 99 8.90 14.49 2.91
N VAL A 100 8.25 14.21 4.02
CA VAL A 100 8.94 14.11 5.31
C VAL A 100 9.82 12.86 5.27
N PRO A 101 11.11 12.97 5.61
CA PRO A 101 12.01 11.83 5.61
C PRO A 101 11.46 10.68 6.47
N THR A 102 11.49 9.46 5.92
CA THR A 102 11.14 8.26 6.69
C THR A 102 12.15 8.04 7.80
N HIS A 103 11.69 7.64 8.99
CA HIS A 103 12.57 7.23 10.10
C HIS A 103 13.29 5.89 9.87
N PHE A 104 13.15 5.29 8.69
CA PHE A 104 13.76 4.01 8.36
C PHE A 104 15.27 4.17 8.10
N SER A 105 16.08 3.41 8.83
CA SER A 105 17.52 3.26 8.59
C SER A 105 17.84 1.77 8.51
N PRO A 106 18.45 1.28 7.40
CA PRO A 106 18.87 -0.11 7.29
C PRO A 106 19.77 -0.58 8.42
N GLU A 107 20.64 0.30 8.93
CA GLU A 107 21.61 0.02 9.98
C GLU A 107 20.92 -0.35 11.30
N THR A 108 19.81 0.34 11.61
CA THR A 108 19.01 0.06 12.81
C THR A 108 17.93 -1.01 12.58
N ALA A 109 17.39 -1.07 11.37
CA ALA A 109 16.32 -2.00 11.02
C ALA A 109 16.82 -3.44 10.80
N GLN A 110 18.02 -3.64 10.26
CA GLN A 110 18.54 -4.98 9.95
C GLN A 110 18.70 -5.87 11.19
N PRO A 111 19.36 -5.44 12.29
CA PRO A 111 19.45 -6.26 13.50
C PRO A 111 18.08 -6.57 14.12
N LEU A 112 17.18 -5.57 14.14
CA LEU A 112 15.82 -5.72 14.65
C LEU A 112 15.02 -6.74 13.81
N TYR A 113 15.20 -6.72 12.49
CA TYR A 113 14.57 -7.65 11.56
C TYR A 113 15.06 -9.09 11.77
N ASP A 114 16.38 -9.28 11.87
CA ASP A 114 16.97 -10.60 12.08
C ASP A 114 16.63 -11.17 13.47
N GLN A 115 16.61 -10.33 14.52
CA GLN A 115 16.14 -10.72 15.85
C GLN A 115 14.67 -11.16 15.82
N THR A 116 13.81 -10.41 15.14
CA THR A 116 12.38 -10.73 15.00
C THR A 116 12.19 -12.06 14.29
N ARG A 117 12.90 -12.29 13.19
CA ARG A 117 12.84 -13.56 12.43
C ARG A 117 13.36 -14.74 13.25
N ALA A 118 14.42 -14.56 14.01
CA ALA A 118 14.96 -15.61 14.88
C ALA A 118 14.00 -15.99 16.01
N ALA A 119 13.33 -15.02 16.61
CA ALA A 119 12.31 -15.26 17.62
C ALA A 119 11.09 -16.01 17.04
N LEU A 120 10.62 -15.63 15.85
CA LEU A 120 9.53 -16.32 15.16
C LEU A 120 9.91 -17.77 14.81
N HIS A 121 11.12 -18.01 14.33
CA HIS A 121 11.65 -19.34 14.08
C HIS A 121 11.72 -20.18 15.36
N THR A 122 12.24 -19.61 16.46
CA THR A 122 12.32 -20.28 17.77
C THR A 122 10.93 -20.71 18.27
N ALA A 123 9.89 -19.95 17.95
CA ALA A 123 8.51 -20.29 18.25
C ALA A 123 7.87 -21.32 17.28
N GLY A 124 8.65 -21.84 16.32
CA GLY A 124 8.19 -22.81 15.32
C GLY A 124 7.37 -22.19 14.18
N LEU A 125 7.49 -20.89 13.94
CA LEU A 125 6.75 -20.20 12.88
C LEU A 125 7.60 -20.05 11.61
N LEU A 126 6.94 -20.17 10.46
CA LEU A 126 7.53 -19.86 9.17
C LEU A 126 7.37 -18.36 8.91
N ALA A 127 8.48 -17.63 8.79
CA ALA A 127 8.49 -16.21 8.48
C ALA A 127 9.59 -15.92 7.46
N LEU A 128 9.17 -15.60 6.23
CA LEU A 128 10.06 -15.37 5.09
C LEU A 128 10.04 -13.89 4.72
N PRO A 129 11.17 -13.29 4.33
CA PRO A 129 11.16 -11.97 3.72
C PRO A 129 10.24 -11.91 2.50
N THR A 130 9.55 -10.80 2.31
CA THR A 130 8.83 -10.50 1.07
C THR A 130 9.00 -9.02 0.70
N GLY A 131 8.37 -8.57 -0.38
CA GLY A 131 8.37 -7.15 -0.76
C GLY A 131 9.78 -6.55 -0.91
N GLY A 132 9.93 -5.32 -0.41
CA GLY A 132 11.21 -4.59 -0.43
C GLY A 132 12.32 -5.28 0.36
N ALA A 133 11.97 -5.87 1.50
CA ALA A 133 12.91 -6.62 2.34
C ALA A 133 13.51 -7.82 1.61
N LEU A 134 12.71 -8.60 0.88
CA LEU A 134 13.22 -9.71 0.06
C LEU A 134 14.09 -9.20 -1.09
N LEU A 135 13.66 -8.14 -1.79
CA LEU A 135 14.42 -7.55 -2.90
C LEU A 135 15.80 -7.08 -2.43
N GLY A 136 15.87 -6.34 -1.32
CA GLY A 136 17.14 -5.87 -0.75
C GLY A 136 18.07 -7.01 -0.37
N LEU A 137 17.56 -7.96 0.43
CA LEU A 137 18.36 -9.09 0.89
C LEU A 137 18.89 -9.95 -0.27
N THR A 138 18.15 -10.03 -1.38
CA THR A 138 18.55 -10.82 -2.55
C THR A 138 19.49 -10.03 -3.47
N ARG A 139 19.23 -8.73 -3.69
CA ARG A 139 19.99 -7.89 -4.62
C ARG A 139 21.29 -7.38 -4.03
N GLU A 140 21.25 -6.94 -2.77
CA GLU A 140 22.31 -6.18 -2.12
C GLU A 140 22.85 -6.88 -0.86
N GLY A 141 22.25 -8.01 -0.46
CA GLY A 141 22.62 -8.73 0.76
C GLY A 141 22.18 -8.03 2.05
N ARG A 142 21.42 -6.94 1.95
CA ARG A 142 20.96 -6.08 3.07
C ARG A 142 19.65 -5.39 2.72
N LEU A 143 18.95 -4.87 3.72
CA LEU A 143 17.77 -4.02 3.50
C LEU A 143 18.10 -2.78 2.64
N LEU A 144 17.15 -2.37 1.79
CA LEU A 144 17.34 -1.23 0.90
C LEU A 144 17.30 0.09 1.67
N PRO A 145 18.17 1.07 1.38
CA PRO A 145 18.11 2.40 2.00
C PRO A 145 16.83 3.18 1.67
N THR A 146 16.19 2.85 0.56
CA THR A 146 14.95 3.48 0.09
C THR A 146 13.69 2.76 0.59
N ASP A 147 13.84 1.69 1.40
CA ASP A 147 12.69 1.01 1.98
C ASP A 147 12.05 1.86 3.08
N LYS A 148 10.76 1.63 3.35
CA LYS A 148 10.00 2.41 4.35
C LYS A 148 9.48 1.57 5.51
N ASP A 149 9.42 0.25 5.30
CA ASP A 149 8.90 -0.75 6.21
C ASP A 149 9.64 -2.08 6.02
N LEU A 150 9.45 -2.98 6.98
CA LEU A 150 9.89 -4.37 6.88
C LEU A 150 8.67 -5.24 6.53
N ASP A 151 8.86 -6.28 5.72
CA ASP A 151 7.78 -7.17 5.32
C ASP A 151 8.12 -8.64 5.60
N LEU A 152 7.26 -9.33 6.35
CA LEU A 152 7.33 -10.79 6.55
C LEU A 152 6.09 -11.47 5.99
N LEU A 153 6.33 -12.54 5.23
CA LEU A 153 5.33 -13.43 4.68
C LEU A 153 5.30 -14.74 5.45
N LEU A 154 4.10 -15.18 5.86
CA LEU A 154 3.89 -16.35 6.69
C LEU A 154 2.53 -17.01 6.39
N PRO A 155 2.33 -18.31 6.73
CA PRO A 155 1.02 -18.93 6.56
C PRO A 155 -0.05 -18.13 7.30
N HIS A 156 -1.20 -17.91 6.66
CA HIS A 156 -2.27 -17.07 7.21
C HIS A 156 -2.70 -17.50 8.63
N SER A 157 -2.72 -18.81 8.88
CA SER A 157 -3.01 -19.40 10.18
C SER A 157 -2.02 -19.01 11.29
N GLN A 158 -0.83 -18.55 10.95
CA GLN A 158 0.24 -18.20 11.90
C GLN A 158 0.27 -16.71 12.24
N ILE A 159 -0.42 -15.83 11.51
CA ILE A 159 -0.34 -14.37 11.70
C ILE A 159 -0.62 -13.97 13.14
N ARG A 160 -1.72 -14.47 13.72
CA ARG A 160 -2.12 -14.10 15.08
C ARG A 160 -1.02 -14.40 16.10
N ARG A 161 -0.47 -15.63 16.04
CA ARG A 161 0.59 -16.07 16.96
C ARG A 161 1.89 -15.30 16.73
N ALA A 162 2.22 -15.00 15.47
CA ALA A 162 3.37 -14.14 15.16
C ALA A 162 3.20 -12.74 15.75
N GLY A 163 2.01 -12.14 15.63
CA GLY A 163 1.70 -10.85 16.24
C GLY A 163 1.83 -10.85 17.76
N GLU A 164 1.38 -11.92 18.43
CA GLU A 164 1.56 -12.12 19.87
C GLU A 164 3.05 -12.16 20.26
N ILE A 165 3.89 -12.84 19.49
CA ILE A 165 5.35 -12.88 19.71
C ILE A 165 5.98 -11.51 19.48
N LEU A 166 5.63 -10.82 18.40
CA LEU A 166 6.12 -9.47 18.10
C LEU A 166 5.88 -8.53 19.29
N MET A 167 4.71 -8.58 19.93
CA MET A 167 4.41 -7.78 21.11
C MET A 167 5.34 -8.08 22.30
N THR A 168 5.76 -9.34 22.49
CA THR A 168 6.76 -9.69 23.52
C THR A 168 8.16 -9.14 23.23
N LEU A 169 8.46 -8.84 21.96
CA LEU A 169 9.72 -8.25 21.51
C LEU A 169 9.68 -6.71 21.49
N GLY A 170 8.61 -6.10 21.99
CA GLY A 170 8.46 -4.64 22.07
C GLY A 170 7.82 -3.97 20.85
N TRP A 171 7.43 -4.75 19.83
CA TRP A 171 6.61 -4.22 18.75
C TRP A 171 5.21 -3.85 19.25
N ARG A 172 4.63 -2.78 18.72
CA ARG A 172 3.27 -2.35 19.04
C ARG A 172 2.39 -2.43 17.79
N PRO A 173 1.18 -3.01 17.87
CA PRO A 173 0.23 -2.93 16.77
C PRO A 173 0.03 -1.47 16.38
N CYS A 174 0.13 -1.17 15.08
CA CYS A 174 -0.09 0.17 14.57
C CYS A 174 -1.32 0.20 13.67
N TRP A 175 -1.83 1.41 13.45
CA TRP A 175 -3.04 1.62 12.68
C TRP A 175 -2.79 1.44 11.18
N THR A 176 -3.71 0.77 10.50
CA THR A 176 -3.74 0.67 9.03
C THR A 176 -5.01 1.32 8.49
N SER A 177 -4.90 1.94 7.32
CA SER A 177 -6.04 2.60 6.64
C SER A 177 -7.16 1.64 6.23
N LEU A 178 -6.84 0.37 6.04
CA LEU A 178 -7.79 -0.69 5.74
C LEU A 178 -7.55 -1.87 6.67
N ARG A 179 -8.65 -2.38 7.24
CA ARG A 179 -8.64 -3.64 7.98
C ARG A 179 -8.64 -4.78 6.97
N LEU A 180 -7.49 -5.41 6.79
CA LEU A 180 -7.32 -6.58 5.93
C LEU A 180 -7.37 -7.85 6.77
N ALA A 181 -7.87 -8.94 6.19
CA ALA A 181 -7.98 -10.22 6.89
C ALA A 181 -6.65 -10.94 7.04
N ASN A 182 -5.64 -10.55 6.27
CA ASN A 182 -4.34 -11.23 6.18
C ASN A 182 -3.14 -10.30 6.39
N LEU A 183 -3.35 -9.14 7.01
CA LEU A 183 -2.27 -8.21 7.31
C LEU A 183 -2.39 -7.71 8.75
N GLN A 184 -1.26 -7.69 9.45
CA GLN A 184 -1.10 -6.96 10.71
C GLN A 184 0.16 -6.11 10.63
N ALA A 185 0.03 -4.82 10.95
CA ALA A 185 1.13 -3.88 10.93
C ALA A 185 1.58 -3.54 12.36
N PHE A 186 2.88 -3.38 12.55
CA PHE A 186 3.50 -3.08 13.83
C PHE A 186 4.49 -1.92 13.71
N LEU A 187 4.68 -1.19 14.80
CA LEU A 187 5.69 -0.14 14.98
C LEU A 187 6.62 -0.54 16.12
N HIS A 188 7.93 -0.45 15.92
CA HIS A 188 8.91 -0.58 16.98
C HIS A 188 9.23 0.81 17.56
N PRO A 189 8.82 1.13 18.81
CA PRO A 189 8.92 2.49 19.33
C PRO A 189 10.36 3.01 19.47
N GLY A 190 11.32 2.10 19.68
CA GLY A 190 12.73 2.48 19.87
C GLY A 190 13.43 2.95 18.60
N THR A 191 12.96 2.52 17.42
CA THR A 191 13.59 2.83 16.13
C THR A 191 12.68 3.60 15.18
N GLY A 192 11.37 3.64 15.43
CA GLY A 192 10.39 4.16 14.47
C GLY A 192 10.15 3.25 13.27
N THR A 193 10.79 2.08 13.21
CA THR A 193 10.64 1.10 12.13
C THR A 193 9.26 0.45 12.18
N THR A 194 8.63 0.27 11.02
CA THR A 194 7.38 -0.49 10.89
C THR A 194 7.63 -1.86 10.27
N LEU A 195 6.77 -2.82 10.61
CA LEU A 195 6.83 -4.20 10.13
C LEU A 195 5.42 -4.70 9.80
N ASP A 196 5.24 -5.18 8.58
CA ASP A 196 4.02 -5.82 8.11
C ASP A 196 4.15 -7.35 8.16
N LEU A 197 3.21 -7.99 8.85
CA LEU A 197 2.98 -9.43 8.81
C LEU A 197 1.91 -9.73 7.77
N ILE A 198 2.28 -10.44 6.70
CA ILE A 198 1.43 -10.73 5.55
C ILE A 198 1.15 -12.23 5.47
N GLY A 199 -0.13 -12.59 5.45
CA GLY A 199 -0.60 -13.97 5.39
C GLY A 199 -0.71 -14.48 3.97
N PHE A 200 -0.25 -15.71 3.73
CA PHE A 200 -0.54 -16.46 2.52
C PHE A 200 -1.40 -17.71 2.77
N LEU A 201 -2.15 -18.11 1.75
CA LEU A 201 -2.87 -19.37 1.65
C LEU A 201 -2.14 -20.30 0.68
N HIS A 202 -2.15 -21.60 0.92
CA HIS A 202 -1.59 -22.59 0.00
C HIS A 202 -2.69 -23.15 -0.90
N ASP A 203 -2.56 -22.92 -2.21
CA ASP A 203 -3.30 -23.65 -3.22
C ASP A 203 -2.60 -24.99 -3.49
N ARG A 204 -3.10 -26.04 -2.82
CA ARG A 204 -2.56 -27.40 -2.92
C ARG A 204 -2.69 -28.03 -4.31
N GLN A 205 -3.63 -27.56 -5.14
CA GLN A 205 -3.82 -28.13 -6.47
C GLN A 205 -2.75 -27.62 -7.44
N ARG A 206 -2.35 -26.36 -7.29
CA ARG A 206 -1.37 -25.71 -8.17
C ARG A 206 0.05 -25.70 -7.61
N ASP A 207 0.22 -26.10 -6.35
CA ASP A 207 1.47 -25.95 -5.60
C ASP A 207 1.96 -24.49 -5.64
N LYS A 208 1.02 -23.57 -5.34
CA LYS A 208 1.25 -22.11 -5.30
C LYS A 208 0.78 -21.53 -3.98
N ILE A 209 1.33 -20.37 -3.63
CA ILE A 209 0.75 -19.54 -2.58
C ILE A 209 -0.08 -18.42 -3.17
N LEU A 210 -1.21 -18.11 -2.52
CA LEU A 210 -1.99 -16.91 -2.73
C LEU A 210 -1.76 -15.96 -1.56
N THR A 211 -1.24 -14.77 -1.86
CA THR A 211 -1.02 -13.68 -0.91
C THR A 211 -1.62 -12.39 -1.48
N GLY A 212 -1.20 -11.22 -0.99
CA GLY A 212 -1.74 -9.92 -1.35
C GLY A 212 -2.66 -9.41 -0.26
N TRP A 213 -3.81 -8.84 -0.61
CA TRP A 213 -4.73 -8.22 0.34
C TRP A 213 -6.17 -8.63 0.08
N TRP A 214 -6.86 -9.10 1.12
CA TRP A 214 -8.30 -9.33 1.05
C TRP A 214 -9.03 -8.81 2.29
N LEU A 215 -10.30 -8.48 2.09
CA LEU A 215 -11.15 -7.87 3.12
C LEU A 215 -11.79 -8.97 3.99
N PRO A 216 -11.94 -8.76 5.31
CA PRO A 216 -12.64 -9.70 6.18
C PRO A 216 -14.09 -9.90 5.74
N GLY A 217 -14.52 -11.15 5.65
CA GLY A 217 -15.90 -11.50 5.27
C GLY A 217 -16.24 -11.25 3.79
N PHE A 218 -15.25 -10.94 2.95
CA PHE A 218 -15.43 -10.71 1.52
C PHE A 218 -14.84 -11.87 0.70
N PRO A 219 -15.37 -12.19 -0.49
CA PRO A 219 -14.84 -13.27 -1.31
C PRO A 219 -13.35 -13.06 -1.65
N LEU A 220 -12.53 -14.10 -1.45
CA LEU A 220 -11.08 -14.03 -1.66
C LEU A 220 -10.73 -13.57 -3.09
N ALA A 221 -11.44 -14.09 -4.09
CA ALA A 221 -11.24 -13.78 -5.51
C ALA A 221 -11.48 -12.30 -5.85
N GLU A 222 -12.17 -11.55 -5.00
CA GLU A 222 -12.41 -10.11 -5.18
C GLU A 222 -11.30 -9.25 -4.54
N GLY A 223 -10.39 -9.86 -3.78
CA GLY A 223 -9.21 -9.22 -3.21
C GLY A 223 -8.17 -8.80 -4.26
N ARG A 224 -7.11 -8.16 -3.78
CA ARG A 224 -5.91 -7.86 -4.57
C ARG A 224 -4.93 -9.01 -4.37
N LEU A 225 -5.03 -10.05 -5.19
CA LEU A 225 -4.28 -11.28 -4.98
C LEU A 225 -2.98 -11.32 -5.78
N VAL A 226 -1.94 -11.88 -5.16
CA VAL A 226 -0.66 -12.21 -5.79
C VAL A 226 -0.41 -13.70 -5.66
N GLU A 227 -0.02 -14.33 -6.76
CA GLU A 227 0.27 -15.77 -6.81
C GLU A 227 1.78 -15.98 -6.98
N LEU A 228 2.40 -16.73 -6.07
CA LEU A 228 3.84 -17.05 -6.11
C LEU A 228 4.04 -18.56 -6.04
N SER A 229 5.20 -19.03 -6.47
CA SER A 229 5.61 -20.42 -6.29
C SER A 229 5.65 -20.80 -4.80
N MET A 230 5.31 -22.06 -4.46
CA MET A 230 5.42 -22.51 -3.08
C MET A 230 6.84 -22.29 -2.53
N PRO A 231 6.98 -21.71 -1.32
CA PRO A 231 8.30 -21.47 -0.74
C PRO A 231 8.99 -22.79 -0.40
N ARG A 232 10.30 -22.83 -0.64
CA ARG A 232 11.19 -23.83 -0.08
C ARG A 232 12.04 -23.18 1.01
N PRO A 233 11.61 -23.22 2.27
CA PRO A 233 12.34 -22.58 3.34
C PRO A 233 13.53 -23.44 3.78
N VAL A 234 14.68 -22.79 3.99
CA VAL A 234 15.88 -23.39 4.57
C VAL A 234 16.22 -22.67 5.87
N ALA A 235 16.55 -23.43 6.91
CA ALA A 235 17.00 -22.87 8.17
C ALA A 235 18.41 -22.28 8.00
N PHE A 236 18.61 -21.06 8.47
CA PHE A 236 19.88 -20.35 8.41
C PHE A 236 20.25 -19.85 9.80
N PHE A 237 21.50 -20.09 10.23
CA PHE A 237 22.00 -19.60 11.51
C PHE A 237 22.65 -18.22 11.32
N GLY A 238 22.11 -17.19 11.99
CA GLY A 238 22.69 -15.86 12.01
C GLY A 238 22.97 -15.36 13.43
N PRO A 239 23.31 -14.06 13.59
CA PRO A 239 23.76 -13.51 14.86
C PRO A 239 22.79 -13.66 16.03
N PHE A 240 21.49 -13.74 15.76
CA PHE A 240 20.43 -13.85 16.77
C PHE A 240 19.82 -15.26 16.89
N GLY A 241 20.40 -16.25 16.18
CA GLY A 241 19.92 -17.63 16.14
C GLY A 241 19.44 -18.05 14.75
N PHE A 242 18.69 -19.15 14.71
CA PHE A 242 18.14 -19.68 13.46
C PHE A 242 16.96 -18.87 12.96
N PHE A 243 16.88 -18.66 11.64
CA PHE A 243 15.72 -18.10 10.97
C PHE A 243 15.53 -18.71 9.57
N TRP A 244 14.35 -18.54 8.98
CA TRP A 244 14.04 -19.08 7.65
C TRP A 244 14.51 -18.15 6.52
N LYS A 245 15.21 -18.71 5.53
CA LYS A 245 15.47 -18.10 4.21
C LYS A 245 14.76 -18.90 3.12
N LEU A 246 14.54 -18.29 1.97
CA LEU A 246 14.19 -19.03 0.76
C LEU A 246 15.44 -19.72 0.21
N GLU A 247 15.29 -20.96 -0.26
CA GLU A 247 16.36 -21.69 -0.96
C GLU A 247 16.80 -20.97 -2.25
N ASN A 248 15.83 -20.49 -3.04
CA ASN A 248 16.05 -19.77 -4.31
C ASN A 248 15.30 -18.43 -4.30
N PRO A 249 15.79 -17.42 -3.55
CA PRO A 249 15.07 -16.15 -3.37
C PRO A 249 14.88 -15.38 -4.68
N GLU A 250 15.80 -15.52 -5.65
CA GLU A 250 15.72 -14.88 -6.96
C GLU A 250 14.47 -15.26 -7.74
N THR A 251 13.95 -16.48 -7.55
CA THR A 251 12.70 -16.92 -8.19
C THR A 251 11.54 -16.05 -7.73
N TRP A 252 11.37 -15.88 -6.42
CA TRP A 252 10.32 -15.02 -5.87
C TRP A 252 10.50 -13.55 -6.22
N VAL A 253 11.75 -13.06 -6.22
CA VAL A 253 12.03 -11.69 -6.64
C VAL A 253 11.66 -11.50 -8.12
N ALA A 254 11.97 -12.45 -8.99
CA ALA A 254 11.57 -12.37 -10.40
C ALA A 254 10.04 -12.48 -10.60
N GLU A 255 9.34 -13.30 -9.82
CA GLU A 255 7.87 -13.38 -9.84
C GLU A 255 7.22 -12.06 -9.38
N LEU A 256 7.76 -11.44 -8.33
CA LEU A 256 7.24 -10.20 -7.75
C LEU A 256 7.60 -8.94 -8.55
N PHE A 257 8.82 -8.84 -9.06
CA PHE A 257 9.37 -7.60 -9.64
C PHE A 257 9.65 -7.72 -11.15
N GLY A 258 9.53 -8.91 -11.71
CA GLY A 258 9.81 -9.18 -13.12
C GLY A 258 11.29 -9.50 -13.41
N PRO A 259 11.62 -9.83 -14.67
CA PRO A 259 12.94 -10.36 -15.04
C PRO A 259 14.09 -9.36 -14.85
N PHE A 260 13.80 -8.05 -14.79
CA PHE A 260 14.79 -6.98 -14.70
C PHE A 260 14.99 -6.44 -13.26
N TRP A 261 14.57 -7.19 -12.24
CA TRP A 261 14.60 -6.77 -10.83
C TRP A 261 15.98 -6.34 -10.29
N ARG A 262 17.06 -6.79 -10.94
CA ARG A 262 18.44 -6.42 -10.60
C ARG A 262 18.74 -4.94 -10.90
N THR A 263 18.03 -4.34 -11.86
CA THR A 263 18.14 -2.91 -12.14
C THR A 263 17.26 -2.13 -11.16
N PRO A 264 17.83 -1.22 -10.35
CA PRO A 264 17.03 -0.40 -9.45
C PRO A 264 15.97 0.41 -10.20
N ASP A 265 14.73 0.32 -9.76
CA ASP A 265 13.61 1.08 -10.28
C ASP A 265 12.82 1.71 -9.13
N PRO A 266 13.17 2.94 -8.70
CA PRO A 266 12.58 3.56 -7.52
C PRO A 266 11.10 3.91 -7.70
N GLY A 267 10.59 3.92 -8.93
CA GLY A 267 9.17 4.16 -9.18
C GLY A 267 8.32 2.90 -9.17
N PHE A 268 8.92 1.70 -9.13
CA PHE A 268 8.18 0.45 -9.28
C PHE A 268 7.09 0.30 -8.22
N ASP A 269 5.84 0.15 -8.68
CA ASP A 269 4.72 0.03 -7.78
C ASP A 269 4.22 -1.41 -7.68
N THR A 270 4.64 -2.11 -6.61
CA THR A 270 4.29 -3.52 -6.36
C THR A 270 2.78 -3.78 -6.32
N LEU A 271 1.94 -2.76 -6.06
CA LEU A 271 0.49 -2.91 -6.00
C LEU A 271 -0.09 -3.32 -7.37
N ILE A 272 0.39 -2.71 -8.45
CA ILE A 272 -0.19 -2.84 -9.80
C ILE A 272 0.80 -3.34 -10.86
N GLU A 273 2.11 -3.10 -10.67
CA GLU A 273 3.15 -3.47 -11.64
C GLU A 273 3.66 -4.89 -11.45
N THR A 274 3.46 -5.52 -10.27
CA THR A 274 3.93 -6.89 -10.01
C THR A 274 3.41 -7.90 -11.05
N PRO A 275 4.29 -8.67 -11.73
CA PRO A 275 3.86 -9.69 -12.70
C PRO A 275 2.96 -10.74 -12.07
N ALA A 276 3.19 -11.07 -10.80
CA ALA A 276 2.44 -12.04 -10.02
C ALA A 276 1.01 -11.59 -9.62
N LEU A 277 0.56 -10.39 -10.00
CA LEU A 277 -0.80 -9.92 -9.75
C LEU A 277 -1.80 -10.79 -10.53
N VAL A 278 -2.69 -11.49 -9.82
CA VAL A 278 -3.65 -12.44 -10.40
C VAL A 278 -4.66 -11.75 -11.30
N SER A 279 -5.25 -10.65 -10.83
CA SER A 279 -6.22 -9.86 -11.59
C SER A 279 -6.33 -8.46 -11.02
N VAL A 280 -6.95 -7.55 -11.79
CA VAL A 280 -7.28 -6.19 -11.33
C VAL A 280 -8.77 -6.11 -11.03
N THR A 281 -9.13 -6.51 -9.81
CA THR A 281 -10.51 -6.48 -9.28
C THR A 281 -11.02 -5.05 -9.04
N PRO A 282 -12.34 -4.83 -8.85
CA PRO A 282 -12.86 -3.52 -8.41
C PRO A 282 -12.19 -3.00 -7.14
N PHE A 283 -11.87 -3.88 -6.18
CA PHE A 283 -11.10 -3.52 -4.99
C PHE A 283 -9.70 -3.01 -5.36
N THR A 284 -8.98 -3.74 -6.20
CA THR A 284 -7.64 -3.34 -6.67
C THR A 284 -7.69 -1.98 -7.38
N ARG A 285 -8.66 -1.79 -8.28
CA ARG A 285 -8.89 -0.52 -8.99
C ARG A 285 -9.13 0.62 -8.01
N CYS A 286 -10.03 0.43 -7.05
CA CYS A 286 -10.36 1.44 -6.05
C CYS A 286 -9.11 1.89 -5.27
N VAL A 287 -8.30 0.95 -4.78
CA VAL A 287 -7.06 1.29 -4.07
C VAL A 287 -6.06 2.04 -4.97
N VAL A 288 -5.92 1.65 -6.24
CA VAL A 288 -5.06 2.38 -7.19
C VAL A 288 -5.57 3.80 -7.42
N LEU A 289 -6.87 3.99 -7.65
CA LEU A 289 -7.44 5.33 -7.89
C LEU A 289 -7.28 6.25 -6.67
N LEU A 290 -7.42 5.71 -5.46
CA LEU A 290 -7.15 6.47 -4.24
C LEU A 290 -5.67 6.88 -4.15
N ARG A 291 -4.72 6.02 -4.56
CA ARG A 291 -3.29 6.38 -4.59
C ARG A 291 -2.95 7.39 -5.68
N LEU A 292 -3.65 7.35 -6.81
CA LEU A 292 -3.57 8.40 -7.83
C LEU A 292 -4.04 9.74 -7.26
N LEU A 293 -5.19 9.77 -6.58
CA LEU A 293 -5.68 10.98 -5.92
C LEU A 293 -4.70 11.51 -4.87
N GLU A 294 -4.14 10.64 -4.03
CA GLU A 294 -3.11 11.02 -3.07
C GLU A 294 -1.90 11.67 -3.76
N ALA A 295 -1.35 11.04 -4.80
CA ALA A 295 -0.21 11.56 -5.54
C ALA A 295 -0.53 12.92 -6.20
N TRP A 296 -1.73 13.08 -6.77
CA TRP A 296 -2.18 14.35 -7.34
C TRP A 296 -2.33 15.44 -6.27
N LEU A 297 -3.04 15.15 -5.17
CA LEU A 297 -3.30 16.08 -4.06
C LEU A 297 -2.02 16.57 -3.37
N THR A 298 -0.95 15.80 -3.47
CA THR A 298 0.37 16.11 -2.90
C THR A 298 1.37 16.64 -3.94
N GLY A 299 0.94 16.82 -5.20
CA GLY A 299 1.75 17.36 -6.29
C GLY A 299 2.84 16.42 -6.82
N HIS A 300 2.85 15.13 -6.43
CA HIS A 300 3.84 14.14 -6.86
C HIS A 300 3.54 13.61 -8.27
N ARG A 301 3.73 14.47 -9.28
CA ARG A 301 3.35 14.23 -10.67
C ARG A 301 3.99 12.97 -11.27
N VAL A 302 5.28 12.73 -11.02
CA VAL A 302 5.97 11.53 -11.54
C VAL A 302 5.34 10.24 -11.01
N ARG A 303 5.04 10.18 -9.71
CA ARG A 303 4.36 9.04 -9.07
C ARG A 303 2.96 8.83 -9.64
N PHE A 304 2.21 9.92 -9.84
CA PHE A 304 0.88 9.86 -10.47
C PHE A 304 0.95 9.26 -11.87
N LEU A 305 1.77 9.84 -12.75
CA LEU A 305 1.85 9.45 -14.16
C LEU A 305 2.27 7.99 -14.31
N ARG A 306 3.18 7.52 -13.46
CA ARG A 306 3.60 6.12 -13.44
C ARG A 306 2.48 5.17 -13.02
N LEU A 307 1.83 5.45 -11.89
CA LEU A 307 0.68 4.67 -11.41
C LEU A 307 -0.44 4.63 -12.45
N PHE A 308 -0.69 5.77 -13.10
CA PHE A 308 -1.73 5.93 -14.11
C PHE A 308 -1.39 5.08 -15.35
N ALA A 309 -0.15 5.16 -15.84
CA ALA A 309 0.35 4.32 -16.93
C ALA A 309 0.22 2.82 -16.62
N ALA A 310 0.61 2.42 -15.41
CA ALA A 310 0.53 1.03 -14.98
C ALA A 310 -0.91 0.49 -14.94
N LEU A 311 -1.83 1.28 -14.37
CA LEU A 311 -3.24 0.92 -14.35
C LEU A 311 -3.83 0.88 -15.77
N LYS A 312 -3.48 1.84 -16.64
CA LYS A 312 -3.90 1.87 -18.06
C LYS A 312 -3.46 0.63 -18.82
N ARG A 313 -2.22 0.16 -18.61
CA ARG A 313 -1.72 -1.10 -19.22
C ARG A 313 -2.51 -2.32 -18.74
N ARG A 314 -2.88 -2.38 -17.46
CA ARG A 314 -3.56 -3.55 -16.88
C ARG A 314 -5.06 -3.59 -17.15
N VAL A 315 -5.71 -2.44 -17.28
CA VAL A 315 -7.17 -2.36 -17.50
C VAL A 315 -7.51 -1.30 -18.55
N PRO A 316 -7.14 -1.47 -19.83
CA PRO A 316 -7.34 -0.43 -20.86
C PRO A 316 -8.79 0.05 -20.95
N ALA A 317 -9.76 -0.88 -20.89
CA ALA A 317 -11.18 -0.59 -20.98
C ALA A 317 -11.71 0.31 -19.84
N ALA A 318 -11.08 0.28 -18.66
CA ALA A 318 -11.48 1.14 -17.53
C ALA A 318 -11.14 2.61 -17.73
N PHE A 319 -10.40 2.96 -18.79
CA PHE A 319 -9.98 4.31 -19.11
C PHE A 319 -10.73 4.93 -20.28
N ASN A 320 -11.61 4.19 -20.96
CA ASN A 320 -12.45 4.75 -22.03
C ASN A 320 -13.33 5.90 -21.51
N ASP A 321 -13.68 5.88 -20.21
CA ASP A 321 -14.50 6.90 -19.54
C ASP A 321 -13.69 7.84 -18.62
N MET A 322 -12.36 7.72 -18.56
CA MET A 322 -11.51 8.66 -17.80
C MET A 322 -11.10 9.85 -18.67
N PRO A 323 -11.05 11.08 -18.11
CA PRO A 323 -10.81 12.27 -18.90
C PRO A 323 -9.42 12.27 -19.52
N ILE A 324 -9.40 12.65 -20.79
CA ILE A 324 -8.28 12.58 -21.74
C ILE A 324 -7.08 13.43 -21.29
N SER A 325 -7.28 14.46 -20.47
CA SER A 325 -6.24 15.43 -20.08
C SER A 325 -4.99 14.84 -19.43
N PHE A 326 -5.07 13.70 -18.73
CA PHE A 326 -3.87 13.05 -18.15
C PHE A 326 -3.15 12.11 -19.14
N ALA A 327 -3.80 11.73 -20.24
CA ALA A 327 -3.26 10.76 -21.20
C ALA A 327 -2.14 11.36 -22.06
N ASP A 328 -2.18 12.67 -22.31
CA ASP A 328 -1.19 13.40 -23.10
C ASP A 328 0.12 13.67 -22.33
N GLU A 329 0.12 13.48 -21.00
CA GLU A 329 1.27 13.71 -20.13
C GLU A 329 2.01 12.42 -19.73
N LEU A 330 1.62 11.27 -20.29
CA LEU A 330 2.22 9.98 -19.93
C LEU A 330 3.73 10.01 -20.15
N ILE A 331 4.49 9.84 -19.05
CA ILE A 331 5.92 9.53 -19.12
C ILE A 331 6.01 8.23 -19.95
N PRO A 332 6.81 8.20 -21.03
CA PRO A 332 7.00 6.96 -21.77
C PRO A 332 7.41 5.87 -20.77
N PRO A 333 6.90 4.63 -20.91
CA PRO A 333 7.44 3.55 -20.10
C PRO A 333 8.97 3.60 -20.21
N PRO A 334 9.74 3.28 -19.15
CA PRO A 334 11.16 3.07 -19.34
C PRO A 334 11.26 2.14 -20.55
N THR A 335 12.01 2.59 -21.57
CA THR A 335 12.23 1.88 -22.82
C THR A 335 12.38 0.40 -22.48
N PRO A 336 11.74 -0.56 -23.17
CA PRO A 336 12.11 -1.96 -22.98
C PRO A 336 13.62 -1.97 -23.17
N TRP A 337 14.34 -2.17 -22.06
CA TRP A 337 15.77 -1.94 -22.01
C TRP A 337 16.35 -2.75 -23.15
N ARG A 338 16.95 -2.06 -24.13
CA ARG A 338 17.47 -2.70 -25.33
C ARG A 338 18.28 -3.90 -24.88
N ILE A 339 17.90 -5.06 -25.37
CA ILE A 339 18.70 -6.27 -25.34
C ILE A 339 20.08 -5.85 -25.88
N LEU A 340 21.08 -5.84 -25.00
CA LEU A 340 22.49 -5.90 -25.35
C LEU A 340 23.07 -7.13 -24.67
#